data_AF-A0A564YAI0-F1
#
_entry.id   AF-A0A564YAI0-F1
#
_cell.length_a   1.000
_cell.length_b   1.000
_cell.length_c   1.000
_cell.angle_alpha   90.00
_cell.angle_beta   90.00
_cell.angle_gamma   90.00
#
_symmetry.space_group_name_H-M   'P 1'
#
loop_
_entity.id
_entity.type
_entity.pdbx_description
1 polymer ?
#
loop_
_entity_poly.entity_id
_entity_poly.type
_entity_poly.pdbx_seq_one_letter_code
_entity_poly.pdbx_strand_id
1 'polypeptide(L)'
;MFNSTIRVCKDQQNFCETFTKKGNSCPNNSKCVFSGPGCLNCVCKSGYWGYRCLLHGHFPTLVFSIAAFLSFSFICIAFYCRSGNTRAIGYGSLPSDEI
;
A
#
# COMPACT_ATOMS: atom_id res chain seq x y z
N MET A 1 7.99 -47.87 5.57
CA MET A 1 6.76 -47.16 5.98
C MET A 1 7.15 -46.13 7.03
N PHE A 2 7.16 -44.84 6.68
CA PHE A 2 7.41 -43.78 7.66
C PHE A 2 6.18 -43.65 8.56
N ASN A 3 6.27 -44.18 9.79
CA ASN A 3 5.27 -44.00 10.82
C ASN A 3 5.42 -42.58 11.38
N SER A 4 4.72 -41.62 10.77
CA SER A 4 4.80 -40.22 11.19
C SER A 4 3.73 -39.96 12.26
N THR A 5 4.16 -39.95 13.52
CA THR A 5 3.32 -39.51 14.63
C THR A 5 3.06 -38.01 14.51
N ILE A 6 1.81 -37.62 14.28
CA ILE A 6 1.40 -36.20 14.25
C ILE A 6 1.68 -35.61 15.64
N ARG A 7 2.61 -34.65 15.72
CA ARG A 7 2.82 -33.87 16.94
C ARG A 7 1.77 -32.77 17.02
N VAL A 8 0.89 -32.85 18.01
CA VAL A 8 -0.10 -31.81 18.31
C VAL A 8 0.40 -31.00 19.50
N CYS A 9 0.53 -29.70 19.32
CA CYS A 9 0.80 -28.77 20.43
C CYS A 9 -0.47 -28.63 21.28
N LYS A 10 -0.35 -28.88 22.59
CA LYS A 10 -1.43 -28.69 23.57
C LYS A 10 -1.16 -27.45 24.41
N ASP A 11 -2.22 -26.86 24.96
CA ASP A 11 -2.16 -25.78 25.95
C ASP A 11 -1.44 -24.50 25.48
N GLN A 12 -1.54 -24.21 24.17
CA GLN A 12 -0.95 -23.02 23.60
C GLN A 12 -1.76 -21.78 24.01
N GLN A 13 -1.10 -20.78 24.58
CA GLN A 13 -1.77 -19.58 25.06
C GLN A 13 -2.50 -18.87 23.90
N ASN A 14 -3.78 -18.58 24.09
CA ASN A 14 -4.56 -17.81 23.13
C ASN A 14 -4.17 -16.33 23.22
N PHE A 15 -3.34 -15.90 22.27
CA PHE A 15 -2.85 -14.52 22.23
C PHE A 15 -3.96 -13.48 22.01
N CYS A 16 -5.14 -13.85 21.50
CA CYS A 16 -6.27 -12.92 21.42
C CYS A 16 -6.74 -12.46 22.80
N GLU A 17 -6.78 -13.35 23.79
CA GLU A 17 -7.19 -13.01 25.15
C GLU A 17 -6.13 -12.17 25.86
N THR A 18 -4.86 -12.53 25.68
CA THR A 18 -3.71 -11.80 26.26
C THR A 18 -3.59 -10.38 25.71
N PHE A 19 -3.72 -10.19 24.38
CA PHE A 19 -3.62 -8.86 23.76
C PHE A 19 -4.86 -8.00 24.00
N THR A 20 -6.05 -8.60 24.14
CA THR A 20 -7.27 -7.86 24.50
C THR A 20 -7.14 -7.23 25.88
N LYS A 21 -6.55 -7.94 26.85
CA LYS A 21 -6.23 -7.38 28.17
C LYS A 21 -5.20 -6.24 28.13
N LYS A 22 -4.34 -6.20 27.11
CA LYS A 22 -3.29 -5.18 26.94
C LYS A 22 -3.71 -3.98 26.10
N GLY A 23 -4.95 -3.91 25.60
CA GLY A 23 -5.41 -2.81 24.73
C GLY A 23 -4.80 -2.78 23.33
N ASN A 24 -3.82 -3.64 23.03
CA ASN A 24 -3.13 -3.72 21.74
C ASN A 24 -3.80 -4.73 20.77
N SER A 25 -5.04 -5.09 21.03
CA SER A 25 -5.81 -6.06 20.24
C SER A 25 -6.49 -5.42 19.02
N CYS A 26 -7.20 -6.25 18.26
CA CYS A 26 -8.04 -5.87 17.14
C CYS A 26 -9.14 -4.87 17.57
N PRO A 27 -9.47 -3.85 16.75
CA PRO A 27 -10.50 -2.87 17.09
C PRO A 27 -11.92 -3.47 16.98
N ASN A 28 -12.94 -2.80 17.56
CA ASN A 28 -14.33 -3.28 17.68
C ASN A 28 -15.01 -3.65 16.34
N ASN A 29 -14.49 -3.15 15.24
CA ASN A 29 -14.93 -3.43 13.87
C ASN A 29 -14.29 -4.71 13.29
N SER A 30 -13.63 -5.52 14.12
CA SER A 30 -13.00 -6.77 13.73
C SER A 30 -13.09 -7.83 14.83
N LYS A 31 -12.86 -9.10 14.45
CA LYS A 31 -12.80 -10.25 15.35
C LYS A 31 -11.37 -10.76 15.43
N CYS A 32 -10.87 -10.98 16.63
CA CYS A 32 -9.53 -11.57 16.80
C CYS A 32 -9.58 -13.08 16.54
N VAL A 33 -8.62 -13.58 15.76
CA VAL A 33 -8.44 -14.99 15.45
C VAL A 33 -7.02 -15.41 15.80
N PHE A 34 -6.91 -16.44 16.65
CA PHE A 34 -5.63 -17.02 17.02
C PHE A 34 -4.98 -17.68 15.80
N SER A 35 -3.76 -17.27 15.46
CA SER A 35 -3.04 -17.74 14.25
C SER A 35 -1.72 -18.43 14.58
N GLY A 36 -1.53 -18.82 15.84
CA GLY A 36 -0.32 -19.47 16.32
C GLY A 36 0.31 -18.77 17.52
N PRO A 37 1.42 -19.30 18.03
CA PRO A 37 2.08 -18.77 19.22
C PRO A 37 2.66 -17.39 18.90
N GLY A 38 2.22 -16.36 19.62
CA GLY A 38 2.61 -14.97 19.39
C GLY A 38 1.92 -14.31 18.19
N CYS A 39 1.13 -15.05 17.40
CA CYS A 39 0.49 -14.55 16.19
C CYS A 39 -1.02 -14.48 16.35
N LEU A 40 -1.57 -13.31 16.05
CA LEU A 40 -3.02 -13.08 15.97
C LEU A 40 -3.34 -12.39 14.65
N ASN A 41 -4.52 -12.69 14.10
CA ASN A 41 -5.07 -12.02 12.95
C ASN A 41 -6.40 -11.35 13.32
N CYS A 42 -6.69 -10.22 12.68
CA CYS A 42 -7.96 -9.51 12.83
C CYS A 42 -8.82 -9.74 11.59
N VAL A 43 -9.96 -10.39 11.75
CA VAL A 43 -10.94 -10.58 10.67
C VAL A 43 -11.92 -9.42 10.68
N CYS A 44 -12.00 -8.69 9.57
CA CYS A 44 -12.79 -7.46 9.48
C CYS A 44 -14.29 -7.75 9.36
N LYS A 45 -15.11 -6.87 9.96
CA LYS A 45 -16.55 -6.80 9.65
C LYS A 45 -16.75 -6.25 8.23
N SER A 46 -17.91 -6.52 7.65
CA SER A 46 -18.29 -6.03 6.31
C SER A 46 -18.06 -4.53 6.17
N GLY A 47 -17.39 -4.12 5.09
CA GLY A 47 -17.08 -2.71 4.80
C GLY A 47 -15.79 -2.18 5.43
N TYR A 48 -15.13 -2.95 6.29
CA TYR A 48 -13.80 -2.65 6.83
C TYR A 48 -12.72 -3.51 6.17
N TRP A 49 -11.54 -2.94 5.97
CA TRP A 49 -10.42 -3.61 5.32
C TRP A 49 -9.06 -3.02 5.77
N GLY A 50 -7.98 -3.63 5.27
CA GLY A 50 -6.60 -3.24 5.57
C GLY A 50 -6.09 -3.75 6.93
N TYR A 51 -4.90 -3.27 7.32
CA TYR A 51 -4.25 -3.70 8.55
C TYR A 51 -5.13 -3.41 9.77
N ARG A 52 -5.42 -4.44 10.57
CA ARG A 52 -6.33 -4.37 11.73
C ARG A 52 -7.71 -3.77 11.42
N CYS A 53 -8.15 -3.82 10.16
CA CYS A 53 -9.46 -3.33 9.74
C CYS A 53 -9.64 -1.82 9.96
N LEU A 54 -8.57 -1.03 10.02
CA LEU A 54 -8.66 0.39 10.34
C LEU A 54 -9.29 1.23 9.22
N LEU A 55 -9.32 0.72 7.99
CA LEU A 55 -9.95 1.41 6.87
C LEU A 55 -11.41 1.02 6.75
N HIS A 56 -12.25 2.00 6.46
CA HIS A 56 -13.69 1.83 6.25
C HIS A 56 -14.13 2.55 4.98
N GLY A 57 -15.07 1.96 4.25
CA GLY A 57 -15.58 2.52 3.00
C GLY A 57 -14.65 2.26 1.81
N HIS A 58 -14.85 2.98 0.71
CA HIS A 58 -14.06 2.83 -0.50
C HIS A 58 -12.99 3.92 -0.58
N PHE A 59 -11.77 3.53 -0.97
CA PHE A 59 -10.75 4.50 -1.34
C PHE A 59 -11.24 5.34 -2.53
N PRO A 60 -11.10 6.68 -2.53
CA PRO A 60 -11.57 7.55 -3.61
C PRO A 60 -10.66 7.42 -4.84
N THR A 61 -10.72 6.26 -5.50
CA THR A 61 -9.89 5.86 -6.64
C THR A 61 -9.98 6.85 -7.79
N LEU A 62 -11.19 7.37 -8.07
CA LEU A 62 -11.43 8.32 -9.15
C LEU A 62 -10.68 9.63 -8.93
N VAL A 63 -10.80 10.24 -7.74
CA VAL A 63 -10.10 11.49 -7.39
C VAL A 63 -8.59 11.30 -7.45
N PHE A 64 -8.09 10.19 -6.89
CA PHE A 64 -6.68 9.87 -6.91
C PHE A 64 -6.15 9.68 -8.34
N SER A 65 -6.91 8.97 -9.19
CA SER A 65 -6.51 8.73 -10.58
C SER A 65 -6.42 10.03 -11.39
N ILE A 66 -7.41 10.93 -11.26
CA ILE A 66 -7.41 12.22 -11.96
C ILE A 66 -6.23 13.07 -11.51
N ALA A 67 -6.01 13.16 -10.19
CA ALA A 67 -4.87 13.90 -9.65
C ALA A 67 -3.53 13.33 -10.16
N ALA A 68 -3.39 12.01 -10.22
CA ALA A 68 -2.19 11.35 -10.74
C ALA A 68 -1.96 11.69 -12.23
N PHE A 69 -2.99 11.60 -13.08
CA PHE A 69 -2.85 11.94 -14.50
C PHE A 69 -2.53 13.41 -14.74
N LEU A 70 -3.17 14.32 -14.01
CA LEU A 70 -2.88 15.75 -14.12
C LEU A 70 -1.45 16.06 -13.68
N SER A 71 -1.00 15.48 -12.57
CA SER A 71 0.38 15.66 -12.09
C SER A 71 1.40 15.11 -13.09
N PHE A 72 1.15 13.92 -13.66
CA PHE A 72 2.02 13.31 -14.67
C PHE A 72 2.07 14.15 -15.95
N SER A 73 0.93 14.56 -16.47
CA SER A 73 0.85 15.42 -17.66
C SER A 73 1.59 16.74 -17.44
N PHE A 74 1.44 17.37 -16.28
CA PHE A 74 2.14 18.60 -15.95
C PHE A 74 3.66 18.41 -15.88
N ILE A 75 4.13 17.33 -15.26
CA ILE A 75 5.56 16.99 -15.19
C ILE A 75 6.11 16.75 -16.60
N CYS A 76 5.39 16.00 -17.44
CA CYS A 76 5.79 15.76 -18.83
C CYS A 76 5.90 17.06 -19.61
N ILE A 77 4.89 17.94 -19.56
CA ILE A 77 4.90 19.23 -20.26
C ILE A 77 6.06 20.10 -19.76
N ALA A 78 6.28 20.18 -18.44
CA ALA A 78 7.40 20.91 -17.88
C ALA A 78 8.75 20.36 -18.38
N PHE A 79 8.90 19.05 -18.45
CA PHE A 79 10.11 18.41 -19.00
C PHE A 79 10.28 18.69 -20.50
N TYR A 80 9.22 18.61 -21.29
CA TYR A 80 9.24 18.95 -22.72
C TYR A 80 9.58 20.42 -22.96
N CYS A 81 8.99 21.36 -22.20
CA CYS A 81 9.30 22.78 -22.30
C CYS A 81 10.74 23.07 -21.90
N ARG A 82 11.26 22.43 -20.84
CA ARG A 82 12.66 22.57 -20.44
C ARG A 82 13.60 22.01 -21.51
N SER A 83 13.32 20.82 -22.04
CA SER A 83 14.11 20.21 -23.11
C SER A 83 14.05 21.01 -24.41
N GLY A 84 12.88 21.54 -24.78
CA GLY A 84 12.68 22.39 -25.94
C GLY A 84 13.40 23.72 -25.82
N ASN A 85 13.42 24.33 -24.62
CA ASN A 85 14.21 25.55 -24.36
C ASN A 85 15.72 25.27 -24.46
N THR A 86 16.19 24.11 -23.96
CA THR A 86 17.60 23.68 -24.16
C THR A 86 17.93 23.46 -25.64
N ARG A 87 16.99 22.92 -26.44
CA ARG A 87 17.17 22.75 -27.90
C ARG A 87 17.11 24.07 -28.66
N ALA A 88 16.24 25.01 -28.27
CA ALA A 88 16.13 26.33 -28.89
C ALA A 88 17.42 27.15 -28.74
N ILE A 89 18.13 27.02 -27.61
CA ILE A 89 19.47 27.61 -27.42
C ILE A 89 20.52 26.97 -28.36
N GLY A 90 20.33 25.71 -28.77
CA GLY A 90 21.22 25.00 -29.70
C GLY A 90 20.95 25.25 -31.20
N TYR A 91 19.72 25.63 -31.58
CA TYR A 91 19.39 26.04 -32.97
C TYR A 91 19.64 27.53 -33.23
N GLY A 92 19.84 28.34 -32.18
CA GLY A 92 20.17 29.76 -32.29
C GLY A 92 21.63 30.08 -32.63
N SER A 93 22.46 29.06 -32.89
CA SER A 93 23.90 29.22 -33.16
C SER A 93 24.39 28.59 -34.47
N LEU A 94 23.50 28.27 -35.44
CA LEU A 94 23.96 27.95 -36.80
C LEU A 94 24.20 29.25 -37.60
N PRO A 95 25.45 29.57 -38.00
CA PRO A 95 25.72 30.65 -38.92
C PRO A 95 25.18 30.32 -40.32
N SER A 96 24.39 31.24 -40.90
CA SER A 96 23.87 31.19 -42.26
C SER A 96 24.94 31.59 -43.30
N ASP A 97 26.09 30.91 -43.32
CA ASP A 97 27.12 31.10 -44.36
C ASP A 97 27.69 29.74 -44.81
N GLU A 98 26.88 28.99 -45.57
CA GLU A 98 27.37 28.13 -46.66
C GLU A 98 26.20 27.78 -47.59
N ILE A 99 26.03 28.62 -48.63
CA ILE A 99 25.74 28.36 -50.06
C ILE A 99 25.25 29.67 -50.69
#